data_AF-A0A2U7PPG8-F1
#
_entry.id   AF-A0A2U7PPG8-F1
#
_cell.length_a   1.000
_cell.length_b   1.000
_cell.length_c   1.000
_cell.angle_alpha   90.00
_cell.angle_beta   90.00
_cell.angle_gamma   90.00
#
_symmetry.space_group_name_H-M   'P 1'
#
loop_
_entity.id
_entity.type
_entity.pdbx_description
1 polymer ?
#
loop_
_entity_poly.entity_id
_entity_poly.type
_entity_poly.pdbx_seq_one_letter_code
_entity_poly.pdbx_strand_id
1 'polypeptide(L)'
;METINIDNLSLSELKDLLKEVKLYRDLKEQLGGRSLKVFNSLKNGEKTLLVEYFPAVSKELAFNESKKVFKNIFNLDVEESEVIFRENNDILGGIRVYADDKVVDLSYLKIERNLSKE
;
A
#
# COMPACT_ATOMS: atom_id res chain seq x y z
N MET A 1 -5.12 21.62 15.53
CA MET A 1 -3.73 21.19 15.30
C MET A 1 -2.85 22.08 16.14
N GLU A 2 -2.09 21.51 17.07
CA GLU A 2 -1.09 22.29 17.81
C GLU A 2 0.05 22.65 16.85
N THR A 3 0.38 23.94 16.79
CA THR A 3 1.54 24.43 16.05
C THR A 3 2.81 24.09 16.80
N ILE A 4 3.64 23.22 16.24
CA ILE A 4 4.95 22.88 16.80
C ILE A 4 5.90 24.04 16.53
N ASN A 5 6.49 24.60 17.59
CA ASN A 5 7.60 25.54 17.45
C ASN A 5 8.92 24.76 17.32
N ILE A 6 9.52 24.82 16.13
CA ILE A 6 10.71 24.05 15.75
C ILE A 6 11.94 24.48 16.57
N ASP A 7 12.00 25.75 17.00
CA ASP A 7 13.12 26.32 17.75
C ASP A 7 13.27 25.74 19.16
N ASN A 8 12.20 25.12 19.68
CA ASN A 8 12.20 24.49 21.00
C ASN A 8 12.64 23.02 20.98
N LEU A 9 12.89 22.44 19.79
CA LEU A 9 13.26 21.04 19.64
C LEU A 9 14.78 20.86 19.77
N SER A 10 15.19 19.80 20.46
CA SER A 10 16.58 19.36 20.49
C SER A 10 17.05 18.87 19.11
N LEU A 11 18.38 18.77 18.92
CA LEU A 11 18.94 18.20 17.69
C LEU A 11 18.42 16.78 17.39
N SER A 12 18.15 15.98 18.42
CA SER A 12 17.61 14.63 18.24
C SER A 12 16.18 14.70 17.69
N GLU A 13 15.32 15.50 18.32
CA GLU A 13 13.93 15.67 17.90
C GLU A 13 13.84 16.28 16.49
N LEU A 14 14.73 17.21 16.14
CA LEU A 14 14.83 17.76 14.79
C LEU A 14 15.22 16.70 13.75
N LYS A 15 16.15 15.79 14.09
CA LYS A 15 16.52 14.68 13.21
C LYS A 15 15.36 13.71 12.99
N ASP A 16 14.58 13.44 14.02
CA ASP A 16 13.43 12.55 13.92
C ASP A 16 12.29 13.20 13.14
N LEU A 17 12.00 14.48 13.40
CA LEU A 17 11.07 15.26 12.59
C LEU A 17 11.46 15.27 11.11
N LEU A 18 12.74 15.46 10.80
CA LEU A 18 13.22 15.42 9.42
C LEU A 18 12.98 14.04 8.76
N LYS A 19 13.15 12.94 9.49
CA LYS A 19 12.85 11.59 8.96
C LYS A 19 11.35 11.45 8.66
N GLU A 20 10.49 11.89 9.56
CA GLU A 20 9.03 11.85 9.36
C GLU A 20 8.59 12.68 8.15
N VAL A 21 9.10 13.91 8.02
CA VAL A 21 8.79 14.79 6.89
C VAL A 21 9.26 14.20 5.57
N LYS A 22 10.46 13.60 5.53
CA LYS A 22 10.97 12.90 4.34
C LYS A 22 10.10 11.71 3.97
N LEU A 23 9.75 10.87 4.94
CA LEU A 23 8.87 9.73 4.71
C LEU A 23 7.52 10.19 4.13
N TYR A 24 6.88 11.20 4.72
CA TYR A 24 5.62 11.71 4.22
C TYR A 24 5.74 12.26 2.78
N ARG A 25 6.80 13.02 2.49
CA ARG A 25 7.08 13.54 1.13
C ARG A 25 7.20 12.39 0.14
N ASP A 26 8.02 11.39 0.44
CA ASP A 26 8.29 10.28 -0.47
C ASP A 26 7.00 9.46 -0.72
N LEU A 27 6.20 9.21 0.32
CA LEU A 27 4.87 8.60 0.19
C LEU A 27 3.92 9.45 -0.64
N LYS A 28 3.97 10.78 -0.51
CA LYS A 28 3.14 11.71 -1.30
C LYS A 28 3.48 11.68 -2.78
N GLU A 29 4.76 11.58 -3.12
CA GLU A 29 5.23 11.42 -4.49
C GLU A 29 4.80 10.07 -5.09
N GLN A 30 4.87 8.99 -4.31
CA GLN A 30 4.58 7.64 -4.79
C GLN A 30 3.07 7.31 -4.84
N LEU A 31 2.32 7.69 -3.81
CA LEU A 31 0.95 7.24 -3.57
C LEU A 31 -0.10 8.34 -3.78
N GLY A 32 0.32 9.57 -4.05
CA GLY A 32 -0.56 10.72 -4.24
C GLY A 32 -1.53 10.90 -3.05
N GLY A 33 -2.83 10.87 -3.33
CA GLY A 33 -3.88 11.08 -2.32
C GLY A 33 -3.95 10.02 -1.20
N ARG A 34 -3.34 8.84 -1.38
CA ARG A 34 -3.32 7.77 -0.35
C ARG A 34 -2.20 7.94 0.69
N SER A 35 -1.26 8.85 0.44
CA SER A 35 -0.05 9.05 1.25
C SER A 35 -0.33 9.32 2.73
N LEU A 36 -1.29 10.18 3.05
CA LEU A 36 -1.61 10.54 4.44
C LEU A 36 -2.12 9.35 5.24
N LYS A 37 -2.94 8.50 4.61
CA LYS A 37 -3.46 7.29 5.26
C LYS A 37 -2.33 6.32 5.58
N VAL A 38 -1.47 6.04 4.59
CA VAL A 38 -0.34 5.10 4.76
C VAL A 38 0.66 5.65 5.78
N PHE A 39 0.97 6.95 5.74
CA PHE A 39 1.85 7.59 6.71
C PHE A 39 1.34 7.42 8.16
N ASN A 40 0.05 7.67 8.39
CA ASN A 40 -0.53 7.53 9.73
C ASN A 40 -0.51 6.06 10.21
N SER A 41 -0.83 5.10 9.34
CA SER A 41 -0.76 3.68 9.68
C SER A 41 0.68 3.27 10.04
N LEU A 42 1.67 3.64 9.23
CA LEU A 42 3.08 3.37 9.53
C LEU A 42 3.53 3.99 10.86
N LYS A 43 3.12 5.24 11.14
CA LYS A 43 3.45 5.92 12.41
C LYS A 43 2.88 5.21 13.63
N ASN A 44 1.68 4.65 13.49
CA ASN A 44 1.00 3.90 14.55
C ASN A 44 1.48 2.44 14.65
N GLY A 45 2.40 2.00 13.79
CA GLY A 45 2.82 0.59 13.70
C GLY A 45 1.73 -0.32 13.13
N GLU A 46 0.70 0.26 12.52
CA GLU A 46 -0.38 -0.49 11.87
C GLU A 46 0.06 -0.91 10.47
N LYS A 47 -0.09 -2.19 10.19
CA LYS A 47 0.20 -2.75 8.88
C LYS A 47 -1.06 -2.75 8.03
N THR A 48 -0.98 -2.20 6.83
CA THR A 48 -2.11 -2.17 5.90
C THR A 48 -1.90 -3.20 4.80
N LEU A 49 -2.67 -4.28 4.86
CA LEU A 49 -2.76 -5.27 3.79
C LEU A 49 -4.06 -5.06 3.03
N LEU A 50 -3.97 -4.76 1.74
CA LEU A 50 -5.13 -4.51 0.89
C LEU A 50 -5.03 -5.34 -0.38
N VAL A 51 -6.14 -5.95 -0.76
CA VAL A 51 -6.31 -6.63 -2.05
C VAL A 51 -7.47 -5.96 -2.78
N GLU A 52 -7.16 -5.38 -3.94
CA GLU A 52 -8.15 -4.93 -4.90
C GLU A 52 -8.35 -6.02 -5.96
N TYR A 53 -9.58 -6.39 -6.25
CA TYR A 53 -9.87 -7.49 -7.19
C TYR A 53 -11.02 -7.14 -8.13
N PHE A 54 -10.99 -7.72 -9.33
CA PHE A 54 -12.06 -7.58 -10.30
C PHE A 54 -13.35 -8.23 -9.77
N PRO A 55 -14.54 -7.60 -9.83
CA PRO A 55 -15.76 -8.12 -9.21
C PRO A 55 -16.19 -9.52 -9.65
N ALA A 56 -15.81 -9.96 -10.86
CA ALA A 56 -16.11 -11.33 -11.30
C ALA A 56 -15.22 -12.40 -10.65
N VAL A 57 -14.16 -11.99 -9.95
CA VAL A 57 -13.29 -12.86 -9.16
C VAL A 57 -13.91 -13.01 -7.76
N SER A 58 -14.07 -14.24 -7.28
CA SER A 58 -14.55 -14.45 -5.91
C SER A 58 -13.51 -13.98 -4.89
N LYS A 59 -13.97 -13.48 -3.74
CA LYS A 59 -13.11 -13.07 -2.62
C LYS A 59 -12.15 -14.19 -2.20
N GLU A 60 -12.64 -15.44 -2.15
CA GLU A 60 -11.83 -16.62 -1.83
C GLU A 60 -10.68 -16.83 -2.82
N LEU A 61 -10.97 -16.72 -4.13
CA LEU A 61 -9.93 -16.84 -5.16
C LEU A 61 -8.93 -15.69 -5.06
N ALA A 62 -9.42 -14.46 -4.84
CA ALA A 62 -8.57 -13.29 -4.63
C ALA A 62 -7.65 -13.47 -3.41
N PHE A 63 -8.16 -14.02 -2.31
CA PHE A 63 -7.34 -14.33 -1.13
C PHE A 63 -6.29 -15.38 -1.42
N ASN A 64 -6.67 -16.53 -1.99
CA ASN A 64 -5.75 -17.62 -2.30
C ASN A 64 -4.58 -17.18 -3.19
N GLU A 65 -4.85 -16.35 -4.20
CA GLU A 65 -3.78 -15.80 -5.05
C GLU A 65 -2.96 -14.72 -4.33
N SER A 66 -3.60 -13.81 -3.58
CA SER A 66 -2.88 -12.79 -2.82
C SER A 66 -2.00 -13.35 -1.71
N LYS A 67 -2.39 -14.46 -1.05
CA LYS A 67 -1.60 -15.12 -0.01
C LYS A 67 -0.25 -15.59 -0.54
N LYS A 68 -0.20 -16.07 -1.79
CA LYS A 68 1.06 -16.42 -2.47
C LYS A 68 1.95 -15.20 -2.67
N VAL A 69 1.36 -14.05 -3.03
CA VAL A 69 2.10 -12.79 -3.21
C VAL A 69 2.66 -12.28 -1.88
N PHE A 70 1.84 -12.26 -0.83
CA PHE A 70 2.28 -11.88 0.51
C PHE A 70 3.45 -12.75 0.98
N LYS A 71 3.36 -14.06 0.81
CA LYS A 71 4.43 -14.98 1.19
C LYS A 71 5.69 -14.83 0.34
N ASN A 72 5.57 -14.86 -0.98
CA ASN A 72 6.73 -15.00 -1.86
C ASN A 72 7.43 -13.68 -2.18
N ILE A 73 6.69 -12.55 -2.18
CA ILE A 73 7.23 -11.24 -2.55
C ILE A 73 7.45 -10.37 -1.30
N PHE A 74 6.47 -10.35 -0.41
CA PHE A 74 6.53 -9.51 0.79
C PHE A 74 7.11 -10.24 2.01
N ASN A 75 7.32 -11.56 1.93
CA ASN A 75 7.79 -12.42 3.03
C ASN A 75 6.89 -12.34 4.27
N LEU A 76 5.58 -12.33 4.05
CA LEU A 76 4.54 -12.24 5.08
C LEU A 76 3.65 -13.49 5.03
N ASP A 77 3.45 -14.13 6.19
CA ASP A 77 2.36 -15.08 6.35
C ASP A 77 1.14 -14.32 6.88
N VAL A 78 -0.01 -14.50 6.22
CA VAL A 78 -1.20 -13.68 6.45
C VAL A 78 -2.46 -14.54 6.51
N GLU A 79 -3.35 -14.14 7.41
CA GLU A 79 -4.71 -14.66 7.54
C GLU A 79 -5.72 -13.74 6.85
N GLU A 80 -6.85 -14.30 6.42
CA GLU A 80 -7.84 -13.52 5.65
C GLU A 80 -8.39 -12.33 6.46
N SER A 81 -8.49 -12.46 7.78
CA SER A 81 -8.94 -11.41 8.70
C SER A 81 -8.01 -10.20 8.77
N GLU A 82 -6.74 -10.36 8.38
CA GLU A 82 -5.75 -9.29 8.37
C GLU A 82 -5.78 -8.48 7.08
N VAL A 83 -6.48 -8.96 6.06
CA VAL A 83 -6.48 -8.41 4.71
C VAL A 83 -7.79 -7.68 4.43
N ILE A 84 -7.67 -6.42 4.01
CA ILE A 84 -8.81 -5.64 3.53
C ILE A 84 -9.06 -6.01 2.07
N PHE A 85 -10.28 -6.40 1.75
CA PHE A 85 -10.69 -6.75 0.38
C PHE A 85 -11.56 -5.65 -0.21
N ARG A 86 -11.28 -5.24 -1.44
CA ARG A 86 -12.07 -4.27 -2.18
C ARG A 86 -12.29 -4.71 -3.61
N GLU A 87 -13.55 -4.75 -4.02
CA GLU A 87 -13.86 -4.84 -5.44
C GLU A 87 -13.46 -3.55 -6.15
N ASN A 88 -12.86 -3.68 -7.32
CA ASN A 88 -12.43 -2.55 -8.13
C ASN A 88 -12.81 -2.79 -9.60
N ASN A 89 -13.82 -2.05 -10.07
CA ASN A 89 -14.33 -2.12 -11.44
C ASN A 89 -13.33 -1.61 -12.49
N ASP A 90 -12.35 -0.80 -12.09
CA ASP A 90 -11.33 -0.26 -13.00
C ASP A 90 -10.27 -1.30 -13.37
N ILE A 91 -10.26 -2.46 -12.69
CA ILE A 91 -9.36 -3.58 -12.97
C ILE A 91 -10.01 -4.45 -14.04
N LEU A 92 -9.43 -4.56 -15.24
CA LEU A 92 -9.94 -5.38 -16.36
C LEU A 92 -9.76 -6.91 -16.17
N GLY A 93 -9.66 -7.37 -14.93
CA GLY A 93 -9.38 -8.75 -14.55
C GLY A 93 -8.14 -8.90 -13.65
N GLY A 94 -8.11 -9.94 -12.81
CA GLY A 94 -7.02 -10.21 -11.88
C GLY A 94 -7.12 -9.43 -10.56
N ILE A 95 -5.97 -9.20 -9.91
CA ILE A 95 -5.86 -8.57 -8.59
C ILE A 95 -4.70 -7.58 -8.49
N ARG A 96 -4.79 -6.62 -7.56
CA ARG A 96 -3.67 -5.82 -7.06
C ARG A 96 -3.48 -6.07 -5.58
N VAL A 97 -2.25 -6.39 -5.19
CA VAL A 97 -1.90 -6.69 -3.81
C VAL A 97 -1.03 -5.57 -3.26
N TYR A 98 -1.48 -4.96 -2.17
CA TYR A 98 -0.79 -3.87 -1.50
C TYR A 98 -0.31 -4.33 -0.12
N ALA A 99 0.94 -4.02 0.20
CA ALA A 99 1.51 -4.10 1.53
C ALA A 99 2.08 -2.72 1.85
N ASP A 100 1.34 -1.94 2.64
CA ASP A 100 1.64 -0.55 2.98
C ASP A 100 1.79 0.34 1.74
N ASP A 101 3.02 0.77 1.43
CA ASP A 101 3.39 1.59 0.27
C ASP A 101 3.74 0.77 -0.97
N LYS A 102 3.95 -0.56 -0.82
CA LYS A 102 4.32 -1.45 -1.92
C LYS A 102 3.09 -2.02 -2.60
N VAL A 103 3.18 -2.18 -3.92
CA VAL A 103 2.12 -2.78 -4.74
C VAL A 103 2.69 -3.80 -5.71
N VAL A 104 1.99 -4.93 -5.83
CA VAL A 104 2.17 -5.91 -6.89
C VAL A 104 0.90 -5.94 -7.71
N ASP A 105 0.99 -5.44 -8.94
CA ASP A 105 -0.12 -5.44 -9.88
C ASP A 105 -0.07 -6.71 -10.74
N LEU A 106 -1.07 -7.59 -10.53
CA LEU A 106 -1.34 -8.81 -11.30
C LEU A 106 -2.63 -8.66 -12.12
N SER A 107 -3.09 -7.43 -12.35
CA SER A 107 -4.25 -7.18 -13.19
C SER A 107 -3.94 -7.39 -14.66
N TYR A 108 -4.96 -7.82 -15.41
CA TYR A 108 -4.89 -7.99 -16.86
C TYR A 108 -4.52 -6.68 -17.58
N LEU A 109 -4.81 -5.53 -16.96
CA LEU A 109 -4.40 -4.19 -17.38
C LEU A 109 -2.87 -4.04 -17.55
N LYS A 110 -2.07 -4.72 -16.74
CA LYS A 110 -0.60 -4.72 -16.88
C LYS A 110 -0.14 -5.57 -18.06
N ILE A 111 -0.83 -6.69 -18.31
CA ILE A 111 -0.54 -7.60 -19.43
C ILE A 111 -0.89 -6.90 -20.75
N GLU A 112 -2.08 -6.29 -20.84
CA GLU A 112 -2.52 -5.52 -22.01
C GLU A 112 -1.57 -4.35 -22.33
N ARG A 113 -1.15 -3.58 -21.33
CA ARG A 113 -0.17 -2.48 -21.49
C ARG A 113 1.23 -2.92 -21.91
N ASN A 114 1.60 -4.17 -21.62
CA ASN A 114 2.86 -4.73 -22.09
C ASN A 114 2.74 -5.26 -23.53
N LEU A 115 1.60 -5.86 -23.88
CA LEU A 115 1.30 -6.35 -25.23
C LEU A 115 1.09 -5.20 -26.24
N SER A 116 0.56 -4.06 -25.82
CA SER A 116 0.33 -2.87 -26.66
C SER A 116 1.57 -1.99 -26.87
N LYS A 117 2.73 -2.40 -26.34
CA LYS A 117 4.03 -1.75 -26.56
C LYS A 117 4.89 -2.45 -27.62
N GLU A 118 4.40 -3.56 -28.18
CA GLU A 118 4.92 -4.17 -29.42
C GLU A 118 4.22 -3.56 -30.66
#